data_AF-A0A7K4FS63-F1
#
_entry.id   AF-A0A7K4FS63-F1
#
_cell.length_a   1.000
_cell.length_b   1.000
_cell.length_c   1.000
_cell.angle_alpha   90.00
_cell.angle_beta   90.00
_cell.angle_gamma   90.00
#
_symmetry.space_group_name_H-M   'P 1'
#
loop_
_entity.id
_entity.type
_entity.pdbx_description
1 polymer ?
#
loop_
_entity_poly.entity_id
_entity_poly.type
_entity_poly.pdbx_seq_one_letter_code
_entity_poly.pdbx_strand_id
1 'polypeptide(L)'
;MNTLLVEPEYYTRYPPLGLMKLASYHRLYGDKIEYVRGTTYNVNDPKIIEITSLFTYSWEPVHKAIQFYHKLFPKAKMKVGGIYATLLPENIKKNFPYVQIHQGLYDNAESLLPAYDILRQVEKWKDWKKSIVFTTRGCIRKCPFCVVPRIEGKMKQPKFSILPYIYPGHNEVVIWDNDFLASPYAKTILEELRDNGYRADFNQGLDARLMTEEFAGLLADIKSSTIHMAYDWPWEGKYIKKAIDFLGNAGYNKKNLIFYMLHNFYDEKYKKGDTPQDFLQRLKDLMSWGASIYPMRYIPLDSLTRSGYVSPFWTAEQLEMIAKARRVLGHAGVFLYYKALADKFINSNTFEEAMELTPISNLKSSPSPQIY
;
A
#
# COMPACT_ATOMS: atom_id res chain seq x y z
N MET A 1 14.18 14.65 -27.65
CA MET A 1 13.85 13.35 -28.29
C MET A 1 12.41 12.97 -27.95
N ASN A 2 11.82 11.93 -28.53
CA ASN A 2 10.49 11.44 -28.12
C ASN A 2 10.65 10.30 -27.10
N THR A 3 10.08 10.47 -25.92
CA THR A 3 10.12 9.47 -24.84
C THR A 3 8.71 8.99 -24.53
N LEU A 4 8.50 7.68 -24.63
CA LEU A 4 7.26 7.01 -24.28
C LEU A 4 7.35 6.45 -22.86
N LEU A 5 6.46 6.89 -21.97
CA LEU A 5 6.33 6.39 -20.61
C LEU A 5 5.13 5.45 -20.55
N VAL A 6 5.36 4.22 -20.10
CA VAL A 6 4.34 3.16 -20.15
C VAL A 6 4.02 2.69 -18.74
N GLU A 7 2.75 2.87 -18.35
CA GLU A 7 2.17 2.21 -17.18
C GLU A 7 1.46 0.92 -17.60
N PRO A 8 1.97 -0.28 -17.23
CA PRO A 8 1.26 -1.52 -17.54
C PRO A 8 -0.13 -1.60 -16.89
N GLU A 9 -1.02 -2.38 -17.50
CA GLU A 9 -2.44 -2.46 -17.11
C GLU A 9 -2.70 -3.34 -15.86
N TYR A 10 -1.86 -3.23 -14.83
CA TYR A 10 -2.13 -3.87 -13.53
C TYR A 10 -3.08 -3.01 -12.67
N TYR A 11 -3.77 -3.64 -11.72
CA TYR A 11 -4.57 -2.91 -10.74
C TYR A 11 -3.70 -2.02 -9.84
N THR A 12 -4.07 -0.75 -9.72
CA THR A 12 -3.51 0.24 -8.79
C THR A 12 -4.55 1.33 -8.54
N ARG A 13 -4.54 1.91 -7.33
CA ARG A 13 -5.38 3.04 -6.92
C ARG A 13 -4.73 4.40 -7.15
N TYR A 14 -3.43 4.42 -7.42
CA TYR A 14 -2.63 5.64 -7.53
C TYR A 14 -1.86 5.68 -8.85
N PRO A 15 -1.65 6.88 -9.42
CA PRO A 15 -0.85 7.05 -10.63
C PRO A 15 0.62 6.69 -10.41
N PRO A 16 1.37 6.41 -11.49
CA PRO A 16 2.76 5.95 -11.40
C PRO A 16 3.71 7.11 -11.12
N LEU A 17 3.87 7.47 -9.84
CA LEU A 17 4.74 8.58 -9.40
C LEU A 17 6.14 8.55 -10.04
N GLY A 18 6.74 7.36 -10.17
CA GLY A 18 8.05 7.20 -10.81
C GLY A 18 8.07 7.71 -12.25
N LEU A 19 7.07 7.34 -13.07
CA LEU A 19 6.96 7.85 -14.44
C LEU A 19 6.68 9.36 -14.47
N MET A 20 5.86 9.86 -13.55
CA MET A 20 5.58 11.29 -13.47
C MET A 20 6.84 12.11 -13.14
N LYS A 21 7.73 11.60 -12.28
CA LYS A 21 9.04 12.21 -11.99
C LYS A 21 10.01 12.06 -13.17
N LEU A 22 10.01 10.92 -13.85
CA LEU A 22 10.82 10.71 -15.05
C LEU A 22 10.39 11.63 -16.21
N ALA A 23 9.10 11.91 -16.36
CA ALA A 23 8.61 12.91 -17.30
C ALA A 23 9.20 14.30 -17.02
N SER A 24 9.21 14.75 -15.76
CA SER A 24 9.86 16.00 -15.36
C SER A 24 11.36 15.97 -15.65
N TYR A 25 12.04 14.86 -15.34
CA TYR A 25 13.47 14.67 -15.61
C TYR A 25 13.79 14.77 -17.11
N HIS A 26 13.06 14.05 -17.96
CA HIS A 26 13.27 14.06 -19.41
C HIS A 26 13.02 15.45 -20.03
N ARG A 27 12.04 16.21 -19.49
CA ARG A 27 11.80 17.59 -19.93
C ARG A 27 12.99 18.53 -19.68
N LEU A 28 13.83 18.28 -18.66
CA LEU A 28 15.06 19.04 -18.45
C LEU A 28 16.06 18.91 -19.61
N TYR A 29 15.94 17.84 -20.42
CA TYR A 29 16.76 17.60 -21.61
C TYR A 29 16.01 17.93 -22.92
N GLY A 30 14.83 18.57 -22.85
CA GLY A 30 14.04 18.94 -24.03
C GLY A 30 13.31 17.76 -24.69
N ASP A 31 13.09 16.65 -23.97
CA ASP A 31 12.32 15.54 -24.50
C ASP A 31 10.81 15.83 -24.52
N LYS A 32 10.16 15.37 -25.59
CA LYS A 32 8.70 15.30 -25.70
C LYS A 32 8.22 14.03 -25.03
N ILE A 33 7.25 14.18 -24.12
CA ILE A 33 6.75 13.09 -23.29
C ILE A 33 5.38 12.66 -23.79
N GLU A 34 5.28 11.38 -24.13
CA GLU A 34 4.01 10.69 -24.34
C GLU A 34 3.82 9.67 -23.23
N TYR A 35 2.63 9.65 -22.61
CA TYR A 35 2.31 8.77 -21.51
C TYR A 35 1.10 7.91 -21.85
N VAL A 36 1.25 6.60 -21.68
CA VAL A 36 0.22 5.62 -21.97
C VAL A 36 0.03 4.64 -20.83
N ARG A 37 -1.19 4.09 -20.77
CA ARG A 37 -1.53 3.00 -19.88
C ARG A 37 -1.93 1.78 -20.69
N GLY A 38 -1.31 0.63 -20.39
CA GLY A 38 -1.51 -0.62 -21.13
C GLY A 38 -0.82 -0.61 -22.49
N THR A 39 -1.44 -1.26 -23.47
CA THR A 39 -0.91 -1.42 -24.83
C THR A 39 -1.79 -0.66 -25.82
N THR A 40 -1.22 0.28 -26.56
CA THR A 40 -1.95 1.07 -27.57
C THR A 40 -1.09 1.27 -28.83
N TYR A 41 -1.73 1.26 -30.00
CA TYR A 41 -1.08 1.55 -31.28
C TYR A 41 -1.01 3.06 -31.58
N ASN A 42 -1.78 3.87 -30.88
CA ASN A 42 -1.82 5.31 -31.07
C ASN A 42 -0.72 5.99 -30.26
N VAL A 43 0.53 5.81 -30.69
CA VAL A 43 1.71 6.45 -30.10
C VAL A 43 2.69 6.88 -31.18
N ASN A 44 3.39 7.99 -30.95
CA ASN A 44 4.40 8.50 -31.87
C ASN A 44 5.68 7.66 -31.82
N ASP A 45 6.51 7.67 -32.89
CA ASP A 45 7.81 6.96 -32.93
C ASP A 45 8.72 7.43 -31.77
N PRO A 46 8.92 6.60 -30.72
CA PRO A 46 9.74 6.97 -29.58
C PRO A 46 11.19 6.53 -29.81
N LYS A 47 12.14 7.30 -29.28
CA LYS A 47 13.55 6.87 -29.20
C LYS A 47 13.85 6.14 -27.90
N ILE A 48 13.08 6.43 -26.85
CA ILE A 48 13.20 5.83 -25.53
C ILE A 48 11.81 5.37 -25.07
N ILE A 49 11.73 4.16 -24.52
CA ILE A 49 10.53 3.61 -23.89
C ILE A 49 10.91 3.26 -22.45
N GLU A 50 10.22 3.86 -21.48
CA GLU A 50 10.43 3.56 -20.05
C GLU A 50 9.14 2.98 -19.46
N ILE A 51 9.23 1.75 -18.96
CA ILE A 51 8.11 0.98 -18.44
C ILE A 51 8.27 0.83 -16.93
N THR A 52 7.23 1.19 -16.17
CA THR A 52 7.22 0.98 -14.72
C THR A 52 6.66 -0.39 -14.36
N SER A 53 6.99 -0.87 -13.17
CA SER A 53 6.46 -2.11 -12.61
C SER A 53 6.12 -1.92 -11.13
N LEU A 54 5.07 -2.63 -10.68
CA LEU A 54 4.60 -2.59 -9.31
C LEU A 54 4.96 -3.92 -8.62
N PHE A 55 4.00 -4.60 -8.00
CA PHE A 55 4.25 -5.87 -7.31
C PHE A 55 4.75 -6.98 -8.24
N THR A 56 5.55 -7.90 -7.68
CA THR A 56 6.09 -9.08 -8.38
C THR A 56 5.01 -10.01 -8.93
N TYR A 57 3.86 -10.14 -8.25
CA TYR A 57 2.72 -10.90 -8.75
C TYR A 57 1.94 -10.20 -9.90
N SER A 58 2.27 -8.95 -10.22
CA SER A 58 1.68 -8.20 -11.33
C SER A 58 2.65 -8.15 -12.53
N TRP A 59 3.51 -9.16 -12.69
CA TRP A 59 4.54 -9.22 -13.71
C TRP A 59 3.98 -9.38 -15.13
N GLU A 60 2.87 -10.11 -15.31
CA GLU A 60 2.31 -10.41 -16.63
C GLU A 60 1.98 -9.16 -17.47
N PRO A 61 1.26 -8.14 -16.95
CA PRO A 61 1.06 -6.90 -17.69
C PRO A 61 2.37 -6.19 -18.09
N VAL A 62 3.41 -6.30 -17.26
CA VAL A 62 4.73 -5.70 -17.56
C VAL A 62 5.36 -6.42 -18.76
N HIS A 63 5.35 -7.76 -18.77
CA HIS A 63 5.85 -8.57 -19.88
C HIS A 63 5.08 -8.32 -21.17
N LYS A 64 3.74 -8.23 -21.09
CA LYS A 64 2.87 -7.89 -22.22
C LYS A 64 3.24 -6.53 -22.81
N ALA A 65 3.47 -5.52 -21.97
CA ALA A 65 3.89 -4.19 -22.41
C ALA A 65 5.27 -4.21 -23.09
N ILE A 66 6.26 -4.90 -22.51
CA ILE A 66 7.60 -5.04 -23.10
C ILE A 66 7.53 -5.65 -24.50
N GLN A 67 6.82 -6.77 -24.65
CA GLN A 67 6.67 -7.47 -25.94
C GLN A 67 5.97 -6.59 -26.97
N PHE A 68 4.86 -5.96 -26.57
CA PHE A 68 4.05 -5.13 -27.47
C PHE A 68 4.85 -3.94 -28.02
N TYR A 69 5.47 -3.16 -27.14
CA TYR A 69 6.18 -1.95 -27.58
C TYR A 69 7.52 -2.27 -28.24
N HIS A 70 8.19 -3.38 -27.91
CA HIS A 70 9.39 -3.81 -28.64
C HIS A 70 9.05 -4.22 -30.07
N LYS A 71 7.92 -4.93 -30.27
CA LYS A 71 7.44 -5.28 -31.62
C LYS A 71 7.10 -4.04 -32.45
N LEU A 72 6.50 -3.03 -31.83
CA LEU A 72 6.10 -1.80 -32.53
C LEU A 72 7.29 -0.88 -32.81
N PHE A 73 8.26 -0.80 -31.89
CA PHE A 73 9.42 0.09 -31.98
C PHE A 73 10.73 -0.66 -31.69
N PRO A 74 11.18 -1.56 -32.60
CA PRO A 74 12.33 -2.41 -32.35
C PRO A 74 13.66 -1.66 -32.22
N LYS A 75 13.72 -0.40 -32.68
CA LYS A 75 14.91 0.47 -32.61
C LYS A 75 14.94 1.35 -31.36
N ALA A 76 13.85 1.45 -30.61
CA ALA A 76 13.79 2.29 -29.43
C ALA A 76 14.57 1.66 -28.26
N LYS A 77 15.29 2.49 -27.49
CA LYS A 77 15.94 2.03 -26.25
C LYS A 77 14.87 1.77 -25.20
N MET A 78 14.82 0.55 -24.68
CA MET A 78 13.81 0.16 -23.69
C MET A 78 14.42 0.02 -22.30
N LYS A 79 13.81 0.67 -21.32
CA LYS A 79 14.13 0.52 -19.90
C LYS A 79 12.92 0.06 -19.11
N VAL A 80 13.14 -0.80 -18.13
CA VAL A 80 12.09 -1.23 -17.18
C VAL A 80 12.57 -0.98 -15.76
N GLY A 81 11.75 -0.32 -14.95
CA GLY A 81 12.02 -0.01 -13.55
C GLY A 81 10.84 -0.35 -12.64
N GLY A 82 10.95 -0.01 -11.36
CA GLY A 82 9.90 -0.24 -10.36
C GLY A 82 10.13 -1.49 -9.50
N ILE A 83 9.15 -1.85 -8.68
CA ILE A 83 9.33 -2.82 -7.58
C ILE A 83 9.65 -4.22 -8.13
N TYR A 84 8.86 -4.73 -9.08
CA TYR A 84 9.10 -6.04 -9.71
C TYR A 84 10.46 -6.09 -10.41
N ALA A 85 10.80 -5.05 -11.20
CA ALA A 85 12.08 -4.97 -11.89
C ALA A 85 13.28 -4.93 -10.93
N THR A 86 13.10 -4.31 -9.76
CA THR A 86 14.12 -4.26 -8.71
C THR A 86 14.30 -5.62 -8.04
N LEU A 87 13.20 -6.30 -7.69
CA LEU A 87 13.22 -7.52 -6.90
C LEU A 87 13.53 -8.78 -7.72
N LEU A 88 13.06 -8.85 -8.96
CA LEU A 88 13.19 -10.02 -9.85
C LEU A 88 13.76 -9.64 -11.22
N PRO A 89 14.95 -8.99 -11.28
CA PRO A 89 15.54 -8.52 -12.54
C PRO A 89 15.79 -9.68 -13.52
N GLU A 90 16.24 -10.84 -13.02
CA GLU A 90 16.55 -12.00 -13.85
C GLU A 90 15.31 -12.56 -14.56
N ASN A 91 14.12 -12.42 -13.95
CA ASN A 91 12.87 -12.83 -14.58
C ASN A 91 12.54 -11.96 -15.81
N ILE A 92 12.93 -10.68 -15.81
CA ILE A 92 12.81 -9.82 -16.99
C ILE A 92 13.92 -10.16 -17.99
N LYS A 93 15.18 -10.20 -17.53
CA LYS A 93 16.37 -10.36 -18.38
C LYS A 93 16.36 -11.67 -19.17
N LYS A 94 15.89 -12.77 -18.57
CA LYS A 94 15.76 -14.08 -19.24
C LYS A 94 14.80 -14.03 -20.43
N ASN A 95 13.70 -13.29 -20.31
CA ASN A 95 12.66 -13.19 -21.35
C ASN A 95 12.96 -12.07 -22.35
N PHE A 96 13.64 -11.01 -21.91
CA PHE A 96 13.87 -9.78 -22.66
C PHE A 96 15.31 -9.28 -22.50
N PRO A 97 16.31 -9.99 -23.06
CA PRO A 97 17.73 -9.67 -22.84
C PRO A 97 18.17 -8.30 -23.41
N TYR A 98 17.36 -7.71 -24.28
CA TYR A 98 17.58 -6.39 -24.89
C TYR A 98 17.07 -5.22 -24.02
N VAL A 99 16.35 -5.51 -22.92
CA VAL A 99 15.82 -4.48 -22.03
C VAL A 99 16.86 -4.07 -21.00
N GLN A 100 17.02 -2.76 -20.81
CA GLN A 100 17.80 -2.22 -19.70
C GLN A 100 16.95 -2.21 -18.42
N ILE A 101 17.47 -2.76 -17.32
CA ILE A 101 16.74 -2.85 -16.05
C ILE A 101 17.27 -1.78 -15.10
N HIS A 102 16.37 -0.96 -14.56
CA HIS A 102 16.67 -0.02 -13.48
C HIS A 102 16.21 -0.59 -12.14
N GLN A 103 17.15 -0.81 -11.22
CA GLN A 103 16.87 -1.30 -9.88
C GLN A 103 16.93 -0.16 -8.87
N GLY A 104 15.96 -0.10 -7.96
CA GLY A 104 15.92 0.89 -6.89
C GLY A 104 15.33 2.23 -7.33
N LEU A 105 15.65 3.28 -6.56
CA LEU A 105 15.21 4.64 -6.83
C LEU A 105 16.00 5.26 -7.99
N TYR A 106 15.42 6.26 -8.64
CA TYR A 106 16.11 7.05 -9.67
C TYR A 106 16.47 8.42 -9.09
N ASP A 107 17.68 8.53 -8.53
CA ASP A 107 18.07 9.67 -7.68
C ASP A 107 17.93 11.03 -8.37
N ASN A 108 18.27 11.12 -9.67
CA ASN A 108 18.18 12.35 -10.44
C ASN A 108 16.75 12.89 -10.64
N ALA A 109 15.73 12.04 -10.44
CA ALA A 109 14.32 12.43 -10.54
C ALA A 109 13.65 12.56 -9.18
N GLU A 110 14.27 12.08 -8.09
CA GLU A 110 13.60 11.92 -6.79
C GLU A 110 13.16 13.26 -6.18
N SER A 111 13.92 14.33 -6.37
CA SER A 111 13.58 15.67 -5.88
C SER A 111 12.72 16.50 -6.84
N LEU A 112 12.42 16.00 -8.04
CA LEU A 112 11.63 16.74 -9.01
C LEU A 112 10.13 16.70 -8.66
N LEU A 113 9.45 17.83 -8.90
CA LEU A 113 8.00 17.88 -8.86
C LEU A 113 7.43 16.96 -9.95
N PRO A 114 6.51 16.04 -9.63
CA PRO A 114 5.95 15.13 -10.64
C PRO A 114 5.18 15.90 -11.73
N ALA A 115 5.32 15.48 -12.98
CA ALA A 115 4.58 16.05 -14.11
C ALA A 115 3.11 15.58 -14.10
N TYR A 116 2.26 16.16 -13.26
CA TYR A 116 0.84 15.79 -13.15
C TYR A 116 0.06 15.99 -14.45
N ASP A 117 0.50 16.88 -15.33
CA ASP A 117 -0.16 17.15 -16.61
C ASP A 117 -0.18 15.92 -17.55
N ILE A 118 0.79 15.00 -17.45
CA ILE A 118 0.79 13.78 -18.27
C ILE A 118 -0.39 12.86 -17.95
N LEU A 119 -0.96 12.95 -16.74
CA LEU A 119 -2.09 12.11 -16.33
C LEU A 119 -3.35 12.36 -17.16
N ARG A 120 -3.46 13.54 -17.78
CA ARG A 120 -4.57 13.88 -18.70
C ARG A 120 -4.53 13.09 -20.01
N GLN A 121 -3.40 12.46 -20.34
CA GLN A 121 -3.26 11.66 -21.55
C GLN A 121 -3.95 10.28 -21.46
N VAL A 122 -4.36 9.86 -20.25
CA VAL A 122 -5.05 8.58 -20.05
C VAL A 122 -6.31 8.74 -19.22
N GLU A 123 -7.38 8.07 -19.66
CA GLU A 123 -8.70 8.18 -19.06
C GLU A 123 -8.73 7.88 -17.55
N LYS A 124 -7.94 6.89 -17.10
CA LYS A 124 -7.93 6.46 -15.71
C LYS A 124 -7.50 7.56 -14.71
N TRP A 125 -6.63 8.48 -15.13
CA TRP A 125 -5.98 9.44 -14.23
C TRP A 125 -6.31 10.90 -14.55
N LYS A 126 -7.11 11.17 -15.59
CA LYS A 126 -7.35 12.53 -16.10
C LYS A 126 -7.91 13.50 -15.05
N ASP A 127 -8.65 12.98 -14.07
CA ASP A 127 -9.30 13.74 -13.00
C ASP A 127 -8.52 13.73 -11.67
N TRP A 128 -7.26 13.27 -11.67
CA TRP A 128 -6.43 13.23 -10.48
C TRP A 128 -6.09 14.65 -9.99
N LYS A 129 -6.40 14.96 -8.72
CA LYS A 129 -6.25 16.30 -8.10
C LYS A 129 -5.49 16.30 -6.77
N LYS A 130 -4.65 15.29 -6.52
CA LYS A 130 -3.92 15.12 -5.25
C LYS A 130 -2.42 15.15 -5.47
N SER A 131 -1.68 15.80 -4.60
CA SER A 131 -0.21 15.74 -4.62
C SER A 131 0.26 14.50 -3.89
N ILE A 132 1.08 13.67 -4.52
CA ILE A 132 1.74 12.52 -3.91
C ILE A 132 3.16 12.92 -3.54
N VAL A 133 3.50 12.82 -2.26
CA VAL A 133 4.77 13.34 -1.74
C VAL A 133 5.45 12.30 -0.85
N PHE A 134 6.76 12.16 -1.06
CA PHE A 134 7.68 11.64 -0.05
C PHE A 134 8.43 12.81 0.57
N THR A 135 8.28 12.98 1.88
CA THR A 135 9.11 13.87 2.72
C THR A 135 10.36 13.14 3.19
N THR A 136 10.35 11.81 3.20
CA THR A 136 11.50 10.96 3.48
C THR A 136 11.39 9.60 2.77
N ARG A 137 12.55 9.00 2.46
CA ARG A 137 12.69 7.63 1.95
C ARG A 137 13.32 6.74 3.02
N GLY A 138 13.14 5.43 2.89
CA GLY A 138 13.60 4.45 3.87
C GLY A 138 12.71 4.40 5.11
N CYS A 139 13.13 3.63 6.10
CA CYS A 139 12.42 3.45 7.36
C CYS A 139 13.43 3.22 8.50
N ILE A 140 13.06 3.57 9.74
CA ILE A 140 13.86 3.25 10.93
C ILE A 140 13.70 1.78 11.36
N ARG A 141 12.69 1.09 10.82
CA ARG A 141 12.38 -0.31 11.11
C ARG A 141 13.00 -1.24 10.07
N LYS A 142 13.15 -2.51 10.44
CA LYS A 142 13.70 -3.59 9.60
C LYS A 142 12.78 -4.80 9.61
N CYS A 143 11.48 -4.57 9.43
CA CYS A 143 10.49 -5.64 9.47
C CYS A 143 10.83 -6.70 8.41
N PRO A 144 10.82 -8.00 8.77
CA PRO A 144 11.33 -9.07 7.88
C PRO A 144 10.49 -9.27 6.61
N PHE A 145 9.21 -8.92 6.66
CA PHE A 145 8.29 -8.96 5.52
C PHE A 145 8.40 -7.73 4.59
N CYS A 146 9.11 -6.68 5.00
CA CYS A 146 9.05 -5.38 4.32
C CYS A 146 10.06 -5.28 3.17
N VAL A 147 9.64 -4.65 2.08
CA VAL A 147 10.49 -4.38 0.91
C VAL A 147 11.40 -3.15 1.11
N VAL A 148 11.00 -2.21 1.95
CA VAL A 148 11.64 -0.90 2.12
C VAL A 148 13.13 -1.01 2.47
N PRO A 149 13.56 -1.83 3.46
CA PRO A 149 14.98 -1.98 3.76
C PRO A 149 15.82 -2.54 2.61
N ARG A 150 15.20 -3.28 1.67
CA ARG A 150 15.88 -3.85 0.50
C ARG A 150 16.04 -2.85 -0.64
N ILE A 151 15.03 -1.99 -0.87
CA ILE A 151 15.01 -1.05 -2.00
C ILE A 151 15.52 0.33 -1.61
N GLU A 152 15.06 0.86 -0.48
CA GLU A 152 15.34 2.24 -0.07
C GLU A 152 16.41 2.32 1.04
N GLY A 153 16.53 1.25 1.84
CA GLY A 153 17.50 1.15 2.93
C GLY A 153 17.03 1.84 4.22
N LYS A 154 18.00 2.37 4.98
CA LYS A 154 17.74 3.18 6.18
C LYS A 154 17.06 4.50 5.80
N MET A 155 16.42 5.13 6.79
CA MET A 155 15.86 6.47 6.64
C MET A 155 16.88 7.44 6.02
N LYS A 156 16.51 8.05 4.90
CA LYS A 156 17.33 9.03 4.15
C LYS A 156 17.13 10.44 4.72
N GLN A 157 17.87 11.41 4.18
CA GLN A 157 17.74 12.81 4.60
C GLN A 157 16.29 13.28 4.40
N PRO A 158 15.60 13.71 5.47
CA PRO A 158 14.23 14.18 5.38
C PRO A 158 14.17 15.59 4.80
N LYS A 159 13.06 15.90 4.14
CA LYS A 159 12.74 17.24 3.66
C LYS A 159 12.20 18.07 4.82
N PHE A 160 12.72 19.28 4.95
CA PHE A 160 12.29 20.21 6.01
C PHE A 160 10.87 20.75 5.79
N SER A 161 10.53 21.03 4.53
CA SER A 161 9.23 21.59 4.13
C SER A 161 8.57 20.72 3.06
N ILE A 162 7.25 20.59 3.15
CA ILE A 162 6.45 19.88 2.16
C ILE A 162 5.99 20.79 1.01
N LEU A 163 5.88 22.10 1.25
CA LEU A 163 5.25 23.06 0.35
C LEU A 163 5.81 23.07 -1.07
N PRO A 164 7.15 23.01 -1.31
CA PRO A 164 7.71 22.99 -2.67
C PRO A 164 7.33 21.75 -3.49
N TYR A 165 6.80 20.71 -2.85
CA TYR A 165 6.46 19.44 -3.48
C TYR A 165 4.94 19.26 -3.69
N ILE A 166 4.14 20.24 -3.29
CA ILE A 166 2.71 20.28 -3.56
C ILE A 166 2.50 20.94 -4.92
N TYR A 167 1.85 20.23 -5.84
CA TYR A 167 1.54 20.75 -7.16
C TYR A 167 0.51 21.89 -7.08
N PRO A 168 0.71 23.01 -7.80
CA PRO A 168 -0.23 24.13 -7.79
C PRO A 168 -1.66 23.70 -8.17
N GLY A 169 -2.63 24.12 -7.35
CA GLY A 169 -4.05 23.80 -7.55
C GLY A 169 -4.52 22.47 -6.92
N HIS A 170 -3.62 21.69 -6.32
CA HIS A 170 -4.01 20.57 -5.46
C HIS A 170 -4.20 21.05 -4.01
N ASN A 171 -5.27 20.59 -3.36
CA ASN A 171 -5.57 20.88 -1.96
C ASN A 171 -5.54 19.63 -1.05
N GLU A 172 -5.21 18.48 -1.62
CA GLU A 172 -5.05 17.23 -0.89
C GLU A 172 -3.68 16.62 -1.18
N VAL A 173 -3.02 16.11 -0.14
CA VAL A 173 -1.67 15.55 -0.18
C VAL A 173 -1.68 14.12 0.33
N VAL A 174 -1.24 13.17 -0.50
CA VAL A 174 -1.02 11.78 -0.12
C VAL A 174 0.45 11.63 0.29
N ILE A 175 0.68 11.40 1.58
CA ILE A 175 2.01 11.22 2.16
C ILE A 175 2.40 9.75 2.01
N TRP A 176 3.46 9.49 1.25
CA TRP A 176 3.94 8.13 0.99
C TRP A 176 5.18 7.72 1.78
N ASP A 177 5.58 8.50 2.78
CA ASP A 177 6.68 8.11 3.66
C ASP A 177 6.42 6.76 4.32
N ASN A 178 7.43 5.89 4.33
CA ASN A 178 7.30 4.56 4.94
C ASN A 178 7.17 4.60 6.46
N ASP A 179 7.61 5.71 7.09
CA ASP A 179 7.44 5.99 8.51
C ASP A 179 7.48 7.51 8.73
N PHE A 180 6.36 8.19 8.43
CA PHE A 180 6.25 9.65 8.47
C PHE A 180 6.60 10.22 9.86
N LEU A 181 6.09 9.62 10.94
CA LEU A 181 6.29 10.12 12.31
C LEU A 181 7.73 9.94 12.82
N ALA A 182 8.55 9.12 12.15
CA ALA A 182 9.98 9.02 12.46
C ALA A 182 10.78 10.25 11.98
N SER A 183 10.19 11.11 11.14
CA SER A 183 10.87 12.30 10.65
C SER A 183 11.05 13.34 11.77
N PRO A 184 12.25 13.92 11.95
CA PRO A 184 12.44 15.02 12.89
C PRO A 184 11.64 16.28 12.49
N TYR A 185 11.17 16.35 11.24
CA TYR A 185 10.35 17.45 10.71
C TYR A 185 8.87 17.08 10.60
N ALA A 186 8.44 15.91 11.11
CA ALA A 186 7.04 15.47 11.03
C ALA A 186 6.08 16.52 11.62
N LYS A 187 6.44 17.10 12.78
CA LYS A 187 5.66 18.19 13.41
C LYS A 187 5.56 19.41 12.49
N THR A 188 6.70 19.91 12.02
CA THR A 188 6.75 21.08 11.12
C THR A 188 5.92 20.87 9.86
N ILE A 189 5.99 19.67 9.26
CA ILE A 189 5.21 19.32 8.07
C ILE A 189 3.70 19.27 8.38
N LEU A 190 3.31 18.71 9.52
CA LEU A 190 1.90 18.70 9.96
C LEU A 190 1.37 20.13 10.18
N GLU A 191 2.19 21.01 10.76
CA GLU A 191 1.87 22.44 10.94
C GLU A 191 1.74 23.14 9.58
N GLU A 192 2.67 22.91 8.63
CA GLU A 192 2.56 23.46 7.27
C GLU A 192 1.29 23.01 6.56
N LEU A 193 0.91 21.73 6.69
CA LEU A 193 -0.32 21.20 6.11
C LEU A 193 -1.55 21.88 6.71
N ARG A 194 -1.61 21.99 8.04
CA ARG A 194 -2.72 22.64 8.77
C ARG A 194 -2.85 24.11 8.41
N ASP A 195 -1.77 24.86 8.52
CA ASP A 195 -1.77 26.33 8.40
C ASP A 195 -2.08 26.79 6.97
N ASN A 196 -1.79 25.94 5.98
CA ASN A 196 -2.14 26.19 4.57
C ASN A 196 -3.45 25.51 4.14
N GLY A 197 -4.20 24.89 5.06
CA GLY A 197 -5.51 24.30 4.79
C GLY A 197 -5.49 23.07 3.89
N TYR A 198 -4.37 22.35 3.82
CA TYR A 198 -4.26 21.10 3.07
C TYR A 198 -4.93 19.95 3.83
N ARG A 199 -5.63 19.09 3.07
CA ARG A 199 -6.02 17.77 3.57
C ARG A 199 -4.89 16.77 3.35
N ALA A 200 -4.67 15.86 4.29
CA ALA A 200 -3.66 14.82 4.14
C ALA A 200 -4.26 13.41 4.14
N ASP A 201 -3.62 12.51 3.40
CA ASP A 201 -3.87 11.07 3.40
C ASP A 201 -2.57 10.33 3.78
N PHE A 202 -2.59 9.65 4.93
CA PHE A 202 -1.48 8.86 5.47
C PHE A 202 -1.68 7.37 5.20
N ASN A 203 -1.88 7.01 3.93
CA ASN A 203 -2.26 5.65 3.54
C ASN A 203 -1.15 4.59 3.66
N GLN A 204 0.12 4.98 3.79
CA GLN A 204 1.21 4.03 4.04
C GLN A 204 1.21 3.49 5.47
N GLY A 205 0.45 4.14 6.35
CA GLY A 205 0.40 3.82 7.76
C GLY A 205 1.37 4.68 8.57
N LEU A 206 0.91 5.13 9.75
CA LEU A 206 1.75 5.75 10.77
C LEU A 206 2.26 4.69 11.75
N ASP A 207 3.45 4.89 12.32
CA ASP A 207 3.96 4.04 13.40
C ASP A 207 3.29 4.42 14.73
N ALA A 208 2.34 3.59 15.19
CA ALA A 208 1.62 3.81 16.45
C ALA A 208 2.55 3.91 17.68
N ARG A 209 3.78 3.36 17.61
CA ARG A 209 4.77 3.44 18.69
C ARG A 209 5.37 4.84 18.83
N LEU A 210 5.28 5.65 17.79
CA LEU A 210 5.76 7.04 17.75
C LEU A 210 4.64 8.05 18.01
N MET A 211 3.39 7.61 18.16
CA MET A 211 2.26 8.49 18.40
C MET A 211 2.37 9.19 19.77
N THR A 212 2.24 10.51 19.76
CA THR A 212 2.18 11.38 20.95
C THR A 212 0.85 12.14 20.97
N GLU A 213 0.51 12.75 22.11
CA GLU A 213 -0.66 13.65 22.19
C GLU A 213 -0.54 14.83 21.23
N GLU A 214 0.67 15.38 21.07
CA GLU A 214 0.95 16.48 20.13
C GLU A 214 0.69 16.05 18.68
N PHE A 215 1.20 14.88 18.26
CA PHE A 215 0.92 14.37 16.92
C PHE A 215 -0.57 14.07 16.73
N ALA A 216 -1.24 13.51 17.74
CA ALA A 216 -2.67 13.24 17.66
C ALA A 216 -3.51 14.53 17.47
N GLY A 217 -3.18 15.60 18.20
CA GLY A 217 -3.81 16.90 18.03
C GLY A 217 -3.62 17.46 16.62
N LEU A 218 -2.38 17.49 16.12
CA LEU A 218 -2.08 17.96 14.76
C LEU A 218 -2.79 17.14 13.68
N LEU A 219 -2.81 15.81 13.82
CA LEU A 219 -3.48 14.92 12.87
C LEU A 219 -5.01 15.11 12.86
N ALA A 220 -5.61 15.41 14.01
CA ALA A 220 -7.03 15.74 14.12
C ALA A 220 -7.36 17.05 13.38
N ASP A 221 -6.50 18.07 13.50
CA ASP A 221 -6.68 19.38 12.85
C ASP A 221 -6.60 19.33 11.31
N ILE A 222 -5.72 18.47 10.76
CA ILE A 222 -5.51 18.32 9.30
C ILE A 222 -6.73 17.69 8.58
N LYS A 223 -7.68 17.11 9.32
CA LYS A 223 -8.91 16.49 8.78
C LYS A 223 -8.64 15.38 7.76
N SER A 224 -7.67 14.52 8.07
CA SER A 224 -7.47 13.27 7.33
C SER A 224 -8.77 12.45 7.40
N SER A 225 -9.28 11.93 6.28
CA SER A 225 -10.55 11.16 6.30
C SER A 225 -10.44 9.85 7.06
N THR A 226 -9.25 9.24 6.98
CA THR A 226 -8.87 8.02 7.67
C THR A 226 -7.40 8.12 8.05
N ILE A 227 -7.02 7.58 9.20
CA ILE A 227 -5.61 7.39 9.58
C ILE A 227 -5.34 5.90 9.56
N HIS A 228 -4.32 5.50 8.81
CA HIS A 228 -3.88 4.13 8.77
C HIS A 228 -2.70 3.92 9.73
N MET A 229 -2.62 2.75 10.36
CA MET A 229 -1.49 2.29 11.17
C MET A 229 -1.33 0.78 10.98
N ALA A 230 -0.24 0.18 11.44
CA ALA A 230 -0.06 -1.27 11.42
C ALA A 230 -0.22 -1.87 12.82
N TYR A 231 -0.87 -3.03 12.93
CA TYR A 231 -0.90 -3.87 14.13
C TYR A 231 -0.51 -5.30 13.72
N ASP A 232 0.79 -5.52 13.52
CA ASP A 232 1.31 -6.74 12.90
C ASP A 232 1.65 -7.83 13.93
N TRP A 233 1.88 -7.46 15.19
CA TRP A 233 2.18 -8.42 16.26
C TRP A 233 1.44 -8.12 17.56
N PRO A 234 0.97 -9.14 18.32
CA PRO A 234 0.22 -8.93 19.57
C PRO A 234 0.93 -8.05 20.62
N TRP A 235 2.26 -8.12 20.72
CA TRP A 235 3.02 -7.30 21.68
C TRP A 235 2.91 -5.79 21.43
N GLU A 236 2.50 -5.37 20.23
CA GLU A 236 2.30 -3.97 19.88
C GLU A 236 1.05 -3.38 20.53
N GLY A 237 0.13 -4.22 21.04
CA GLY A 237 -1.21 -3.82 21.50
C GLY A 237 -1.23 -2.63 22.47
N LYS A 238 -0.26 -2.54 23.39
CA LYS A 238 -0.16 -1.40 24.32
C LYS A 238 0.09 -0.06 23.60
N TYR A 239 0.86 -0.06 22.51
CA TYR A 239 1.12 1.13 21.70
C TYR A 239 -0.07 1.45 20.82
N ILE A 240 -0.72 0.42 20.25
CA ILE A 240 -1.93 0.55 19.44
C ILE A 240 -3.06 1.19 20.24
N LYS A 241 -3.38 0.62 21.42
CA LYS A 241 -4.40 1.18 22.31
C LYS A 241 -4.09 2.63 22.68
N LYS A 242 -2.83 2.93 23.04
CA LYS A 242 -2.40 4.29 23.37
C LYS A 242 -2.61 5.26 22.21
N ALA A 243 -2.27 4.87 20.99
CA ALA A 243 -2.47 5.70 19.80
C ALA A 243 -3.96 5.95 19.50
N ILE A 244 -4.81 4.91 19.64
CA ILE A 244 -6.27 5.04 19.50
C ILE A 244 -6.85 5.99 20.54
N ASP A 245 -6.39 5.90 21.79
CA ASP A 245 -6.84 6.77 22.87
C ASP A 245 -6.39 8.22 22.66
N PHE A 246 -5.14 8.46 22.25
CA PHE A 246 -4.67 9.81 21.92
C PHE A 246 -5.46 10.45 20.77
N LEU A 247 -5.65 9.73 19.66
CA LEU A 247 -6.42 10.23 18.53
C LEU A 247 -7.90 10.44 18.89
N GLY A 248 -8.49 9.51 19.66
CA GLY A 248 -9.85 9.64 20.15
C GLY A 248 -10.05 10.85 21.07
N ASN A 249 -9.11 11.08 22.00
CA ASN A 249 -9.14 12.22 22.92
C ASN A 249 -8.94 13.55 22.19
N ALA A 250 -8.16 13.56 21.10
CA ALA A 250 -8.02 14.70 20.20
C ALA A 250 -9.26 14.96 19.33
N GLY A 251 -10.33 14.16 19.46
CA GLY A 251 -11.58 14.33 18.74
C GLY A 251 -11.68 13.55 17.43
N TYR A 252 -10.70 12.71 17.11
CA TYR A 252 -10.76 11.86 15.92
C TYR A 252 -11.73 10.69 16.11
N ASN A 253 -12.53 10.38 15.09
CA ASN A 253 -13.46 9.27 15.18
C ASN A 253 -12.72 7.94 15.12
N LYS A 254 -12.71 7.17 16.22
CA LYS A 254 -12.00 5.90 16.35
C LYS A 254 -12.33 4.91 15.22
N LYS A 255 -13.57 4.91 14.69
CA LYS A 255 -13.98 4.04 13.58
C LYS A 255 -13.21 4.31 12.28
N ASN A 256 -12.68 5.53 12.10
CA ASN A 256 -11.91 5.94 10.94
C ASN A 256 -10.40 5.68 11.11
N LEU A 257 -9.99 5.12 12.26
CA LEU A 257 -8.67 4.55 12.43
C LEU A 257 -8.68 3.14 11.84
N ILE A 258 -7.87 2.93 10.80
CA ILE A 258 -7.81 1.66 10.06
C ILE A 258 -6.46 1.02 10.31
N PHE A 259 -6.44 -0.19 10.83
CA PHE A 259 -5.21 -0.92 11.09
C PHE A 259 -4.95 -1.96 10.02
N TYR A 260 -3.86 -1.82 9.28
CA TYR A 260 -3.31 -2.93 8.51
C TYR A 260 -2.91 -4.03 9.49
N MET A 261 -3.43 -5.23 9.25
CA MET A 261 -3.14 -6.39 10.09
C MET A 261 -2.60 -7.49 9.19
N LEU A 262 -1.27 -7.61 9.18
CA LEU A 262 -0.62 -8.69 8.46
C LEU A 262 -1.04 -10.03 9.05
N HIS A 263 -1.38 -10.97 8.17
CA HIS A 263 -1.57 -12.38 8.50
C HIS A 263 -0.87 -13.27 7.48
N ASN A 264 -0.70 -14.56 7.77
CA ASN A 264 -0.02 -15.53 6.91
C ASN A 264 1.50 -15.29 6.76
N PHE A 265 2.13 -14.58 7.68
CA PHE A 265 3.56 -14.32 7.66
C PHE A 265 4.32 -15.40 8.46
N TYR A 266 5.44 -15.85 7.91
CA TYR A 266 6.38 -16.72 8.61
C TYR A 266 7.81 -16.30 8.28
N ASP A 267 8.57 -15.99 9.33
CA ASP A 267 10.00 -15.72 9.27
C ASP A 267 10.77 -17.05 9.32
N GLU A 268 11.29 -17.45 8.17
CA GLU A 268 12.07 -18.68 8.03
C GLU A 268 13.34 -18.71 8.86
N LYS A 269 13.94 -17.54 9.14
CA LYS A 269 15.20 -17.46 9.89
C LYS A 269 14.96 -17.73 11.37
N TYR A 270 13.90 -17.15 11.93
CA TYR A 270 13.59 -17.30 13.36
C TYR A 270 12.54 -18.37 13.65
N LYS A 271 11.98 -19.00 12.61
CA LYS A 271 10.90 -20.00 12.69
C LYS A 271 9.70 -19.49 13.49
N LYS A 272 9.34 -18.22 13.25
CA LYS A 272 8.25 -17.50 13.93
C LYS A 272 7.32 -16.90 12.89
N GLY A 273 6.02 -17.00 13.12
CA GLY A 273 4.98 -16.44 12.27
C GLY A 273 3.76 -16.06 13.10
N ASP A 274 2.83 -15.35 12.50
CA ASP A 274 1.53 -15.15 13.13
C ASP A 274 0.65 -16.39 12.96
N THR A 275 -0.24 -16.60 13.91
CA THR A 275 -1.22 -17.71 13.90
C THR A 275 -2.65 -17.19 13.72
N PRO A 276 -3.62 -18.06 13.36
CA PRO A 276 -5.04 -17.72 13.39
C PRO A 276 -5.51 -17.14 14.74
N GLN A 277 -4.93 -17.63 15.85
CA GLN A 277 -5.25 -17.12 17.18
C GLN A 277 -4.65 -15.73 17.43
N ASP A 278 -3.43 -15.45 16.96
CA ASP A 278 -2.84 -14.10 17.03
C ASP A 278 -3.65 -13.10 16.20
N PHE A 279 -4.16 -13.54 15.05
CA PHE A 279 -5.07 -12.73 14.23
C PHE A 279 -6.37 -12.44 14.98
N LEU A 280 -7.01 -13.47 15.56
CA LEU A 280 -8.25 -13.30 16.33
C LEU A 280 -8.06 -12.36 17.52
N GLN A 281 -6.97 -12.51 18.28
CA GLN A 281 -6.69 -11.64 19.42
C GLN A 281 -6.58 -10.17 18.99
N ARG A 282 -5.78 -9.88 17.97
CA ARG A 282 -5.61 -8.51 17.45
C ARG A 282 -6.91 -7.95 16.86
N LEU A 283 -7.73 -8.79 16.25
CA LEU A 283 -9.07 -8.45 15.76
C LEU A 283 -9.98 -8.04 16.91
N LYS A 284 -10.03 -8.83 17.98
CA LYS A 284 -10.83 -8.53 19.18
C LYS A 284 -10.37 -7.26 19.88
N ASP A 285 -9.06 -7.07 19.99
CA ASP A 285 -8.46 -5.86 20.57
C ASP A 285 -8.98 -4.61 19.88
N LEU A 286 -8.82 -4.52 18.55
CA LEU A 286 -9.22 -3.34 17.79
C LEU A 286 -10.73 -3.11 17.80
N MET A 287 -11.53 -4.19 17.70
CA MET A 287 -12.98 -4.10 17.82
C MET A 287 -13.40 -3.59 19.20
N SER A 288 -12.75 -4.06 20.27
CA SER A 288 -13.00 -3.59 21.64
C SER A 288 -12.58 -2.12 21.85
N TRP A 289 -11.58 -1.65 21.11
CA TRP A 289 -11.10 -0.26 21.17
C TRP A 289 -11.83 0.68 20.21
N GLY A 290 -12.80 0.19 19.43
CA GLY A 290 -13.62 1.00 18.52
C GLY A 290 -12.95 1.33 17.19
N ALA A 291 -11.91 0.60 16.80
CA ALA A 291 -11.13 0.82 15.57
C ALA A 291 -11.44 -0.21 14.48
N SER A 292 -11.12 0.14 13.23
CA SER A 292 -11.36 -0.68 12.04
C SER A 292 -10.11 -1.44 11.60
N ILE A 293 -10.28 -2.52 10.86
CA ILE A 293 -9.18 -3.43 10.47
C ILE A 293 -9.17 -3.65 8.97
N TYR A 294 -7.99 -3.59 8.36
CA TYR A 294 -7.73 -4.08 7.01
C TYR A 294 -6.90 -5.38 7.09
N PRO A 295 -7.52 -6.57 6.97
CA PRO A 295 -6.80 -7.83 6.94
C PRO A 295 -5.93 -7.88 5.67
N MET A 296 -4.62 -7.96 5.89
CA MET A 296 -3.63 -7.95 4.82
C MET A 296 -2.91 -9.29 4.77
N ARG A 297 -3.24 -10.11 3.76
CA ARG A 297 -2.55 -11.38 3.54
C ARG A 297 -1.11 -11.10 3.14
N TYR A 298 -0.16 -11.68 3.86
CA TYR A 298 1.24 -11.69 3.47
C TYR A 298 1.42 -12.47 2.17
N ILE A 299 2.13 -11.84 1.25
CA ILE A 299 2.58 -12.41 -0.03
C ILE A 299 4.10 -12.23 -0.06
N PRO A 300 4.89 -13.30 -0.25
CA PRO A 300 6.33 -13.19 -0.38
C PRO A 300 6.72 -12.18 -1.46
N LEU A 301 7.80 -11.43 -1.19
CA LEU A 301 8.22 -10.33 -2.07
C LEU A 301 8.62 -10.79 -3.46
N ASP A 302 9.01 -12.05 -3.61
CA ASP A 302 9.38 -12.74 -4.85
C ASP A 302 8.23 -13.57 -5.47
N SER A 303 7.03 -13.55 -4.87
CA SER A 303 5.90 -14.32 -5.38
C SER A 303 5.38 -13.76 -6.71
N LEU A 304 5.26 -14.63 -7.71
CA LEU A 304 4.64 -14.32 -8.99
C LEU A 304 3.11 -14.46 -8.99
N THR A 305 2.51 -14.88 -7.86
CA THR A 305 1.06 -15.02 -7.70
C THR A 305 0.57 -14.38 -6.40
N ARG A 306 -0.72 -14.02 -6.34
CA ARG A 306 -1.31 -13.41 -5.13
C ARG A 306 -1.73 -14.41 -4.04
N SER A 307 -1.93 -15.67 -4.40
CA SER A 307 -2.53 -16.68 -3.52
C SER A 307 -1.69 -17.95 -3.35
N GLY A 308 -0.54 -18.06 -4.02
CA GLY A 308 0.27 -19.27 -4.04
C GLY A 308 1.01 -19.59 -2.73
N TYR A 309 1.13 -18.63 -1.80
CA TYR A 309 1.84 -18.83 -0.54
C TYR A 309 0.89 -19.09 0.63
N VAL A 310 1.11 -20.19 1.33
CA VAL A 310 0.48 -20.55 2.61
C VAL A 310 1.62 -20.81 3.60
N SER A 311 1.64 -20.04 4.69
CA SER A 311 2.66 -20.17 5.73
C SER A 311 2.45 -21.43 6.59
N PRO A 312 3.48 -21.94 7.28
CA PRO A 312 3.39 -23.17 8.08
C PRO A 312 2.33 -23.16 9.20
N PHE A 313 1.87 -21.99 9.64
CA PHE A 313 0.89 -21.85 10.73
C PHE A 313 -0.53 -21.58 10.26
N TRP A 314 -0.76 -21.59 8.95
CA TRP A 314 -2.05 -21.31 8.33
C TRP A 314 -2.43 -22.43 7.37
N THR A 315 -3.72 -22.64 7.19
CA THR A 315 -4.25 -23.47 6.10
C THR A 315 -4.79 -22.62 4.97
N ALA A 316 -4.84 -23.17 3.75
CA ALA A 316 -5.46 -22.47 2.61
C ALA A 316 -6.94 -22.12 2.89
N GLU A 317 -7.63 -23.00 3.61
CA GLU A 317 -9.02 -22.80 4.03
C GLU A 317 -9.17 -21.58 4.95
N GLN A 318 -8.36 -21.48 6.01
CA GLN A 318 -8.39 -20.34 6.94
C GLN A 318 -8.12 -19.01 6.23
N LEU A 319 -7.17 -18.99 5.28
CA LEU A 319 -6.89 -17.80 4.49
C LEU A 319 -8.07 -17.40 3.59
N GLU A 320 -8.78 -18.39 3.04
CA GLU A 320 -9.99 -18.16 2.26
C GLU A 320 -11.17 -17.71 3.14
N MET A 321 -11.27 -18.19 4.38
CA MET A 321 -12.27 -17.71 5.35
C MET A 321 -12.12 -16.20 5.59
N ILE A 322 -10.91 -15.69 5.83
CA ILE A 322 -10.67 -14.24 5.94
C ILE A 322 -11.08 -13.52 4.64
N ALA A 323 -10.71 -14.05 3.47
CA ALA A 323 -11.03 -13.43 2.20
C ALA A 323 -12.54 -13.33 1.95
N LYS A 324 -13.29 -14.37 2.28
CA LYS A 324 -14.76 -14.42 2.20
C LYS A 324 -15.40 -13.49 3.23
N ALA A 325 -14.99 -13.56 4.50
CA ALA A 325 -15.43 -12.65 5.56
C ALA A 325 -15.22 -11.19 5.14
N ARG A 326 -14.04 -10.84 4.64
CA ARG A 326 -13.72 -9.48 4.18
C ARG A 326 -14.60 -9.01 3.02
N ARG A 327 -15.04 -9.93 2.15
CA ARG A 327 -15.92 -9.62 1.02
C ARG A 327 -17.38 -9.41 1.47
N VAL A 328 -17.84 -10.16 2.47
CA VAL A 328 -19.25 -10.19 2.89
C VAL A 328 -19.52 -9.24 4.06
N LEU A 329 -18.67 -9.26 5.09
CA LEU A 329 -18.83 -8.47 6.32
C LEU A 329 -18.12 -7.11 6.25
N GLY A 330 -17.15 -6.98 5.33
CA GLY A 330 -16.33 -5.79 5.17
C GLY A 330 -16.81 -4.82 4.10
N HIS A 331 -16.22 -3.62 4.09
CA HIS A 331 -16.41 -2.60 3.07
C HIS A 331 -15.05 -2.16 2.53
N ALA A 332 -14.88 -2.17 1.19
CA ALA A 332 -13.61 -1.82 0.54
C ALA A 332 -12.38 -2.61 1.06
N GLY A 333 -12.58 -3.82 1.57
CA GLY A 333 -11.52 -4.64 2.16
C GLY A 333 -11.27 -4.40 3.66
N VAL A 334 -12.06 -3.54 4.31
CA VAL A 334 -11.94 -3.20 5.74
C VAL A 334 -13.09 -3.83 6.52
N PHE A 335 -12.80 -4.46 7.65
CA PHE A 335 -13.78 -4.68 8.71
C PHE A 335 -13.98 -3.36 9.45
N LEU A 336 -14.98 -2.59 9.02
CA LEU A 336 -15.30 -1.32 9.67
C LEU A 336 -15.88 -1.57 11.06
N TYR A 337 -15.52 -0.74 12.01
CA TYR A 337 -16.13 -0.79 13.32
C TYR A 337 -17.63 -0.41 13.25
N TYR A 338 -18.47 -1.36 13.61
CA TYR A 338 -19.86 -1.14 14.02
C TYR A 338 -20.21 -2.16 15.10
N LYS A 339 -21.05 -1.77 16.06
CA LYS A 339 -21.28 -2.52 17.31
C LYS A 339 -21.62 -3.99 17.06
N ALA A 340 -22.54 -4.30 16.14
CA ALA A 340 -22.94 -5.68 15.87
C ALA A 340 -21.79 -6.59 15.36
N LEU A 341 -20.90 -6.07 14.50
CA LEU A 341 -19.74 -6.83 14.01
C LEU A 341 -18.65 -6.94 15.06
N ALA A 342 -18.44 -5.87 15.83
CA ALA A 342 -17.54 -5.91 16.96
C ALA A 342 -17.98 -6.98 17.96
N ASP A 343 -19.26 -7.00 18.34
CA ASP A 343 -19.85 -7.99 19.25
C ASP A 343 -19.69 -9.41 18.70
N LYS A 344 -19.91 -9.64 17.38
CA LYS A 344 -19.64 -10.94 16.74
C LYS A 344 -18.20 -11.39 16.99
N PHE A 345 -17.23 -10.54 16.66
CA PHE A 345 -15.82 -10.92 16.77
C PHE A 345 -15.36 -11.08 18.22
N ILE A 346 -15.78 -10.19 19.12
CA ILE A 346 -15.42 -10.21 20.54
C ILE A 346 -15.92 -11.51 21.20
N ASN A 347 -17.16 -11.93 20.89
CA ASN A 347 -17.80 -13.10 21.48
C ASN A 347 -17.37 -14.44 20.85
N SER A 348 -16.63 -14.43 19.74
CA SER A 348 -16.15 -15.67 19.09
C SER A 348 -15.00 -16.28 19.89
N ASN A 349 -15.05 -17.56 20.24
CA ASN A 349 -13.99 -18.24 20.99
C ASN A 349 -12.83 -18.69 20.09
N THR A 350 -13.14 -19.00 18.84
CA THR A 350 -12.18 -19.51 17.84
C THR A 350 -12.10 -18.60 16.62
N PHE A 351 -11.03 -18.78 15.84
CA PHE A 351 -10.84 -18.07 14.59
C PHE A 351 -11.95 -18.43 13.58
N GLU A 352 -12.32 -19.71 13.53
CA GLU A 352 -13.33 -20.25 12.64
C GLU A 352 -14.70 -19.63 12.93
N GLU A 353 -15.13 -19.58 14.20
CA GLU A 353 -16.36 -18.90 14.64
C GLU A 353 -16.38 -17.42 14.24
N ALA A 354 -15.23 -16.75 14.39
CA ALA A 354 -15.10 -15.33 14.05
C ALA A 354 -15.29 -15.11 12.53
N MET A 355 -14.69 -15.97 11.69
CA MET A 355 -14.72 -15.82 10.23
C MET A 355 -15.94 -16.45 9.56
N GLU A 356 -16.75 -17.22 10.31
CA GLU A 356 -17.97 -17.82 9.79
C GLU A 356 -19.01 -16.77 9.37
N LEU A 357 -19.65 -17.00 8.21
CA LEU A 357 -20.64 -16.11 7.60
C LEU A 357 -22.09 -16.45 7.98
N THR A 358 -22.33 -17.66 8.47
CA THR A 358 -23.65 -18.16 8.85
C THR A 358 -23.71 -18.29 10.37
N PRO A 359 -24.82 -17.98 11.05
CA PRO A 359 -24.93 -18.22 12.47
C PRO A 359 -24.93 -19.73 12.76
N ILE A 360 -24.15 -20.18 13.75
CA ILE A 360 -24.27 -21.53 14.32
C ILE A 360 -25.61 -21.62 15.08
N SER A 361 -26.70 -21.90 14.38
CA SER A 361 -27.90 -22.45 15.01
C SER A 361 -28.69 -23.29 14.01
N ASN A 362 -28.30 -24.56 13.87
CA ASN A 362 -29.21 -25.72 13.73
C ASN A 362 -28.48 -27.08 13.81
N LEU A 363 -27.51 -27.23 14.72
CA LEU A 363 -27.13 -28.54 15.25
C LEU A 363 -27.73 -28.73 16.65
N LYS A 364 -29.06 -28.61 16.75
CA LYS A 364 -29.79 -29.24 17.86
C LYS A 364 -30.30 -30.57 17.35
N SER A 365 -29.80 -31.63 17.96
CA SER A 365 -30.28 -33.02 17.91
C SER A 365 -31.71 -33.16 17.39
N SER A 366 -31.86 -33.71 16.17
CA SER A 366 -33.10 -34.38 15.81
C SER A 366 -33.26 -35.56 16.78
N PRO A 367 -34.36 -35.68 17.53
CA PRO A 367 -34.63 -36.91 18.26
C PRO A 367 -34.83 -38.03 17.23
N SER A 368 -34.14 -39.15 17.46
CA SER A 368 -34.35 -40.40 16.71
C SER A 368 -35.85 -40.69 16.63
N PRO A 369 -36.39 -41.10 15.46
CA PRO A 369 -37.79 -41.49 15.38
C PRO A 369 -38.01 -42.69 16.30
N GLN A 370 -38.83 -42.50 17.33
CA GLN A 370 -39.37 -43.61 18.10
C GLN A 370 -40.27 -44.42 17.17
N ILE A 371 -39.84 -45.65 16.94
CA ILE A 371 -40.65 -46.73 16.37
C ILE A 371 -41.73 -47.04 17.40
N TYR A 372 -43.00 -46.85 17.06
CA TYR A 372 -44.14 -47.72 17.41
C TYR A 372 -45.26 -47.54 16.41
#